data_AF-A0A662D8A9-F1
#
_entry.id   AF-A0A662D8A9-F1
#
_cell.length_a   1.000
_cell.length_b   1.000
_cell.length_c   1.000
_cell.angle_alpha   90.00
_cell.angle_beta   90.00
_cell.angle_gamma   90.00
#
_symmetry.space_group_name_H-M   'P 1'
#
loop_
_entity.id
_entity.type
_entity.pdbx_description
1 polymer ?
#
loop_
_entity_poly.entity_id
_entity_poly.type
_entity_poly.pdbx_seq_one_letter_code
_entity_poly.pdbx_strand_id
1 'polypeptide(L)'
;MTLPTQSSTGLGVLNFDPVNSVIVREPSGRGYGNWVGGKVSYEPDSDTFALFYRVRKPLEHGRAGMCSVAVSSDGIEFTDVWTATKDDLNANSIEEGHCVRFKDKWMVYVSYEVKGTSTWRIDLIEAGELSEISTQSRRTVLSPGEFGLPWIKDPYVHLVGDEIWLYAAVPSRSGPLRDGNIVHAAALDATVLAVSDDGRYFPSIEYVFEAPADDSWHGRRARINSMITWEDGFLAMFDGGRTFYDNYEEHAGLAMSPDGKSFRRLEDRWITSPHGCVRYVCAVRVPGAIYMYFEYTVEDGSHELRVQRLDC
;
A
#
# COMPACT_ATOMS: atom_id res chain seq x y z
N MET A 1 -7.97 -42.90 4.18
CA MET A 1 -7.35 -42.01 5.19
C MET A 1 -7.54 -40.60 4.66
N THR A 2 -8.64 -39.98 5.05
CA THR A 2 -9.04 -38.64 4.63
C THR A 2 -8.11 -37.62 5.27
N LEU A 3 -7.50 -36.76 4.45
CA LEU A 3 -6.73 -35.61 4.91
C LEU A 3 -7.65 -34.71 5.74
N PRO A 4 -7.19 -34.18 6.89
CA PRO A 4 -8.00 -33.29 7.68
C PRO A 4 -8.21 -31.99 6.91
N THR A 5 -9.48 -31.60 6.78
CA THR A 5 -9.92 -30.27 6.38
C THR A 5 -9.22 -29.23 7.26
N GLN A 6 -8.53 -28.27 6.62
CA GLN A 6 -7.93 -27.11 7.29
C GLN A 6 -8.96 -26.43 8.19
N SER A 7 -8.60 -26.23 9.46
CA SER A 7 -9.46 -25.53 10.43
C SER A 7 -9.61 -24.06 10.02
N SER A 8 -10.82 -23.70 9.62
CA SER A 8 -11.26 -22.35 9.23
C SER A 8 -11.42 -21.38 10.41
N THR A 9 -10.71 -21.58 11.52
CA THR A 9 -11.03 -20.91 12.80
C THR A 9 -10.21 -19.65 13.08
N GLY A 10 -9.08 -19.42 12.41
CA GLY A 10 -8.22 -18.23 12.63
C GLY A 10 -8.61 -17.02 11.79
N LEU A 11 -8.78 -17.19 10.48
CA LEU A 11 -9.09 -16.10 9.55
C LEU A 11 -10.53 -15.55 9.70
N GLY A 12 -11.40 -16.22 10.46
CA GLY A 12 -12.79 -15.80 10.62
C GLY A 12 -12.95 -14.38 11.18
N VAL A 13 -12.02 -13.93 12.04
CA VAL A 13 -12.01 -12.55 12.56
C VAL A 13 -11.78 -11.51 11.47
N LEU A 14 -11.17 -11.92 10.35
CA LEU A 14 -10.88 -11.07 9.20
C LEU A 14 -12.04 -11.02 8.21
N ASN A 15 -13.08 -11.84 8.39
CA ASN A 15 -14.28 -11.78 7.56
C ASN A 15 -15.23 -10.73 8.16
N PHE A 16 -15.02 -9.48 7.76
CA PHE A 16 -15.92 -8.37 8.09
C PHE A 16 -16.66 -7.87 6.85
N ASP A 17 -17.81 -7.23 7.07
CA ASP A 17 -18.55 -6.57 6.00
C ASP A 17 -18.03 -5.13 5.83
N PRO A 18 -17.33 -4.81 4.73
CA PRO A 18 -16.76 -3.48 4.51
C PRO A 18 -17.84 -2.39 4.36
N VAL A 19 -19.11 -2.75 4.11
CA VAL A 19 -20.22 -1.78 4.04
C VAL A 19 -20.42 -1.06 5.37
N ASN A 20 -20.21 -1.75 6.50
CA ASN A 20 -20.44 -1.23 7.86
C ASN A 20 -19.21 -0.54 8.48
N SER A 21 -18.15 -0.35 7.69
CA SER A 21 -16.93 0.33 8.14
C SER A 21 -17.13 1.84 8.35
N VAL A 22 -16.24 2.45 9.13
CA VAL A 22 -16.28 3.88 9.46
C VAL A 22 -15.50 4.68 8.43
N ILE A 23 -16.04 5.81 7.98
CA ILE A 23 -15.35 6.72 7.05
C ILE A 23 -14.30 7.51 7.82
N VAL A 24 -13.04 7.47 7.34
CA VAL A 24 -11.92 8.25 7.89
C VAL A 24 -11.70 9.54 7.08
N ARG A 25 -11.82 9.44 5.75
CA ARG A 25 -11.77 10.58 4.83
C ARG A 25 -12.71 10.37 3.66
N GLU A 26 -13.37 11.45 3.26
CA GLU A 26 -14.17 11.52 2.03
C GLU A 26 -13.31 12.04 0.86
N PRO A 27 -13.56 11.58 -0.38
CA PRO A 27 -12.90 12.14 -1.55
C PRO A 27 -13.35 13.60 -1.79
N SER A 28 -12.52 14.38 -2.49
CA SER A 28 -12.82 15.81 -2.74
C SER A 28 -14.03 16.08 -3.65
N GLY A 29 -14.61 15.03 -4.22
CA GLY A 29 -15.70 15.10 -5.19
C GLY A 29 -16.33 13.73 -5.40
N ARG A 30 -17.45 13.73 -6.12
CA ARG A 30 -18.25 12.54 -6.44
C ARG A 30 -17.90 11.99 -7.82
N GLY A 31 -18.06 10.69 -8.03
CA GLY A 31 -17.82 10.08 -9.33
C GLY A 31 -16.44 9.46 -9.51
N TYR A 32 -16.35 8.56 -10.50
CA TYR A 32 -15.12 7.87 -10.90
C TYR A 32 -13.91 8.80 -11.01
N GLY A 33 -12.78 8.36 -10.45
CA GLY A 33 -11.53 9.12 -10.44
C GLY A 33 -11.36 10.09 -9.27
N ASN A 34 -12.43 10.36 -8.50
CA ASN A 34 -12.29 11.01 -7.19
C ASN A 34 -12.00 9.96 -6.12
N TRP A 35 -10.93 10.18 -5.37
CA TRP A 35 -10.41 9.17 -4.44
C TRP A 35 -9.68 9.85 -3.29
N VAL A 36 -9.88 9.34 -2.08
CA VAL A 36 -8.93 9.49 -0.97
C VAL A 36 -8.49 8.12 -0.43
N GLY A 37 -7.20 7.98 -0.14
CA GLY A 37 -6.63 6.71 0.31
C GLY A 37 -5.24 6.88 0.91
N GLY A 38 -4.79 5.90 1.69
CA GLY A 38 -3.59 6.04 2.50
C GLY A 38 -3.23 4.81 3.32
N LYS A 39 -2.11 4.92 4.04
CA LYS A 39 -1.57 3.89 4.94
C LYS A 39 -1.35 4.45 6.33
N VAL A 40 -1.60 3.61 7.33
CA VAL A 40 -1.51 3.96 8.74
C VAL A 40 -0.43 3.14 9.42
N SER A 41 0.32 3.76 10.33
CA SER A 41 1.15 3.10 11.33
C SER A 41 0.65 3.40 12.73
N TYR A 42 1.07 2.59 13.70
CA TYR A 42 0.82 2.81 15.12
C TYR A 42 2.15 2.86 15.86
N GLU A 43 2.36 3.95 16.60
CA GLU A 43 3.50 4.17 17.48
C GLU A 43 3.06 3.77 18.91
N PRO A 44 3.66 2.72 19.50
CA PRO A 44 3.21 2.16 20.78
C PRO A 44 3.64 2.95 22.04
N ASP A 45 4.75 3.67 22.00
CA ASP A 45 5.28 4.45 23.13
C ASP A 45 4.46 5.74 23.37
N SER A 46 3.94 6.35 22.29
CA SER A 46 3.10 7.54 22.32
C SER A 46 1.62 7.26 22.07
N ASP A 47 1.22 5.99 21.89
CA ASP A 47 -0.15 5.56 21.61
C ASP A 47 -0.78 6.38 20.45
N THR A 48 -0.03 6.47 19.34
CA THR A 48 -0.37 7.38 18.24
C THR A 48 -0.48 6.64 16.92
N PHE A 49 -1.62 6.78 16.27
CA PHE A 49 -1.80 6.40 14.87
C PHE A 49 -1.31 7.54 13.97
N ALA A 50 -0.49 7.22 12.97
CA ALA A 50 -0.06 8.16 11.96
C ALA A 50 -0.53 7.68 10.58
N LEU A 51 -1.34 8.51 9.91
CA LEU A 51 -1.88 8.26 8.58
C LEU A 51 -1.09 9.12 7.58
N PHE A 52 -0.51 8.49 6.56
CA PHE A 52 -0.21 9.18 5.31
C PHE A 52 -1.36 8.94 4.35
N TYR A 53 -1.95 9.99 3.77
CA TYR A 53 -2.98 9.84 2.75
C TYR A 53 -2.79 10.79 1.58
N ARG A 54 -3.38 10.44 0.46
CA ARG A 54 -3.39 11.23 -0.77
C ARG A 54 -4.80 11.42 -1.31
N VAL A 55 -4.98 12.51 -2.06
CA VAL A 55 -6.24 12.82 -2.74
C VAL A 55 -6.02 12.87 -4.25
N ARG A 56 -6.86 12.14 -4.99
CA ARG A 56 -6.91 12.16 -6.44
C ARG A 56 -8.19 12.80 -6.94
N LYS A 57 -8.09 13.34 -8.15
CA LYS A 57 -9.19 13.86 -8.95
C LYS A 57 -9.21 13.12 -10.29
N PRO A 58 -10.33 13.15 -11.03
CA PRO A 58 -10.42 12.52 -12.34
C PRO A 58 -9.32 13.01 -13.29
N LEU A 59 -8.81 12.11 -14.14
CA LEU A 59 -7.60 12.35 -14.94
C LEU A 59 -7.73 13.55 -15.88
N GLU A 60 -8.92 13.84 -16.39
CA GLU A 60 -9.19 15.01 -17.23
C GLU A 60 -9.02 16.34 -16.48
N HIS A 61 -9.03 16.31 -15.14
CA HIS A 61 -8.74 17.45 -14.27
C HIS A 61 -7.29 17.45 -13.75
N GLY A 62 -6.45 16.55 -14.28
CA GLY A 62 -5.06 16.37 -13.88
C GLY A 62 -4.84 15.17 -12.95
N ARG A 63 -3.58 14.86 -12.65
CA ARG A 63 -3.19 13.75 -11.76
C ARG A 63 -3.21 14.16 -10.28
N ALA A 64 -3.09 13.16 -9.40
CA ALA A 64 -3.08 13.27 -7.94
C ALA A 64 -2.19 14.43 -7.46
N GLY A 65 -2.81 15.40 -6.78
CA GLY A 65 -2.22 16.72 -6.57
C GLY A 65 -1.82 17.02 -5.13
N MET A 66 -2.26 16.23 -4.16
CA MET A 66 -2.09 16.50 -2.72
C MET A 66 -1.87 15.21 -1.93
N CYS A 67 -0.99 15.30 -0.93
CA CYS A 67 -0.85 14.33 0.15
C CYS A 67 -0.79 15.04 1.51
N SER A 68 -1.06 14.31 2.58
CA SER A 68 -1.01 14.81 3.95
C SER A 68 -0.62 13.71 4.92
N VAL A 69 -0.08 14.13 6.06
CA VAL A 69 0.10 13.29 7.24
C VAL A 69 -0.84 13.79 8.33
N ALA A 70 -1.56 12.86 8.94
CA ALA A 70 -2.50 13.11 10.02
C ALA A 70 -2.23 12.16 11.20
N VAL A 71 -2.59 12.59 12.40
CA VAL A 71 -2.42 11.81 13.64
C VAL A 71 -3.73 11.57 14.35
N SER A 72 -3.85 10.45 15.05
CA SER A 72 -5.02 10.06 15.82
C SER A 72 -4.62 9.29 17.09
N SER A 73 -5.44 9.41 18.14
CA SER A 73 -5.31 8.61 19.37
C SER A 73 -6.27 7.42 19.41
N ASP A 74 -7.26 7.35 18.53
CA ASP A 74 -8.29 6.29 18.52
C ASP A 74 -8.29 5.46 17.23
N GLY A 75 -7.50 5.88 16.24
CA GLY A 75 -7.40 5.25 14.93
C GLY A 75 -8.60 5.53 14.02
N ILE A 76 -9.49 6.47 14.39
CA ILE A 76 -10.71 6.80 13.64
C ILE A 76 -10.72 8.29 13.30
N GLU A 77 -10.60 9.15 14.31
CA GLU A 77 -10.58 10.60 14.13
C GLU A 77 -9.14 11.09 13.98
N PHE A 78 -8.78 11.50 12.75
CA PHE A 78 -7.44 11.98 12.43
C PHE A 78 -7.40 13.50 12.25
N THR A 79 -6.37 14.14 12.80
CA THR A 79 -6.05 15.57 12.61
C THR A 79 -4.83 15.72 11.72
N ASP A 80 -4.96 16.46 10.62
CA ASP A 80 -3.86 16.72 9.69
C ASP A 80 -2.79 17.60 10.39
N VAL A 81 -1.52 17.17 10.31
CA VAL A 81 -0.37 17.89 10.90
C VAL A 81 0.62 18.37 9.85
N TRP A 82 0.55 17.83 8.65
CA TRP A 82 1.35 18.26 7.51
C TRP A 82 0.61 18.01 6.20
N THR A 83 0.74 18.90 5.22
CA THR A 83 0.16 18.76 3.89
C THR A 83 1.14 19.26 2.84
N ALA A 84 1.21 18.57 1.71
CA ALA A 84 1.99 18.98 0.55
C ALA A 84 1.23 18.75 -0.74
N THR A 85 1.50 19.62 -1.71
CA THR A 85 1.04 19.50 -3.09
C THR A 85 2.11 18.90 -3.99
N LYS A 86 1.73 18.51 -5.20
CA LYS A 86 2.69 18.03 -6.20
C LYS A 86 3.73 19.10 -6.55
N ASP A 87 3.41 20.38 -6.45
CA ASP A 87 4.38 21.45 -6.73
C ASP A 87 5.42 21.56 -5.61
N ASP A 88 5.03 21.37 -4.35
CA ASP A 88 5.96 21.31 -3.21
C ASP A 88 6.98 20.16 -3.36
N LEU A 89 6.51 19.02 -3.89
CA LEU A 89 7.33 17.84 -4.16
C LEU A 89 8.07 17.89 -5.52
N ASN A 90 7.85 18.93 -6.33
CA ASN A 90 8.32 18.98 -7.73
C ASN A 90 7.97 17.70 -8.50
N ALA A 91 6.67 17.36 -8.48
CA ALA A 91 6.10 16.13 -9.01
C ALA A 91 5.04 16.38 -10.09
N ASN A 92 4.90 15.43 -11.02
CA ASN A 92 3.77 15.37 -11.95
C ASN A 92 2.51 14.80 -11.26
N SER A 93 2.71 13.84 -10.34
CA SER A 93 1.67 13.13 -9.60
C SER A 93 2.24 12.56 -8.30
N ILE A 94 1.45 12.56 -7.23
CA ILE A 94 1.79 11.90 -5.96
C ILE A 94 1.06 10.54 -5.91
N GLU A 95 1.76 9.48 -5.50
CA GLU A 95 1.18 8.17 -5.19
C GLU A 95 1.21 7.93 -3.68
N GLU A 96 1.10 6.67 -3.26
CA GLU A 96 1.09 6.32 -1.85
C GLU A 96 2.38 6.70 -1.11
N GLY A 97 2.26 6.75 0.20
CA GLY A 97 3.34 6.95 1.15
C GLY A 97 3.09 6.17 2.42
N HIS A 98 4.09 6.13 3.29
CA HIS A 98 3.97 5.50 4.60
C HIS A 98 4.87 6.22 5.60
N CYS A 99 4.29 6.64 6.72
CA CYS A 99 5.01 7.23 7.84
C CYS A 99 5.19 6.18 8.93
N VAL A 100 6.39 6.03 9.47
CA VAL A 100 6.68 5.16 10.62
C VAL A 100 7.62 5.88 11.58
N ARG A 101 7.51 5.58 12.87
CA ARG A 101 8.51 5.98 13.87
C ARG A 101 9.65 4.97 13.84
N PHE A 102 10.88 5.42 13.61
CA PHE A 102 12.06 4.57 13.67
C PHE A 102 13.16 5.27 14.46
N LYS A 103 13.58 4.63 15.55
CA LYS A 103 14.47 5.23 16.56
C LYS A 103 13.84 6.54 17.05
N ASP A 104 14.59 7.65 16.99
CA ASP A 104 14.18 8.96 17.48
C ASP A 104 13.50 9.84 16.42
N LYS A 105 13.21 9.31 15.22
CA LYS A 105 12.64 10.09 14.11
C LYS A 105 11.40 9.48 13.49
N TRP A 106 10.56 10.36 12.96
CA TRP A 106 9.56 9.97 11.98
C TRP A 106 10.20 9.85 10.60
N MET A 107 9.94 8.74 9.94
CA MET A 107 10.40 8.40 8.59
C MET A 107 9.18 8.39 7.67
N VAL A 108 9.06 9.38 6.79
CA VAL A 108 7.95 9.52 5.85
C VAL A 108 8.42 9.19 4.44
N TYR A 109 8.13 7.98 3.99
CA TYR A 109 8.43 7.53 2.64
C TYR A 109 7.29 7.94 1.71
N VAL A 110 7.61 8.64 0.62
CA VAL A 110 6.62 9.16 -0.33
C VAL A 110 7.00 8.75 -1.74
N SER A 111 6.07 8.09 -2.45
CA SER A 111 6.22 7.79 -3.88
C SER A 111 5.58 8.88 -4.73
N TYR A 112 6.30 9.36 -5.75
CA TYR A 112 5.76 10.33 -6.70
C TYR A 112 6.48 10.27 -8.06
N GLU A 113 5.81 10.78 -9.09
CA GLU A 113 6.36 10.90 -10.45
C GLU A 113 7.14 12.21 -10.56
N VAL A 114 8.44 12.14 -10.85
CA VAL A 114 9.30 13.33 -10.90
C VAL A 114 8.86 14.26 -12.03
N LYS A 115 8.70 15.57 -11.73
CA LYS A 115 8.25 16.58 -12.69
C LYS A 115 9.12 16.59 -13.94
N GLY A 116 8.47 16.64 -15.11
CA GLY A 116 9.16 16.62 -16.41
C GLY A 116 9.67 15.24 -16.85
N THR A 117 9.38 14.16 -16.11
CA THR A 117 9.76 12.79 -16.46
C THR A 117 8.57 11.83 -16.33
N SER A 118 8.78 10.54 -16.63
CA SER A 118 7.84 9.45 -16.31
C SER A 118 8.38 8.53 -15.21
N THR A 119 9.40 9.00 -14.48
CA THR A 119 10.10 8.21 -13.46
C THR A 119 9.38 8.33 -12.13
N TRP A 120 8.95 7.18 -11.61
CA TRP A 120 8.43 7.07 -10.26
C TRP A 120 9.51 6.55 -9.33
N ARG A 121 9.68 7.21 -8.19
CA ARG A 121 10.70 6.91 -7.19
C ARG A 121 10.12 7.05 -5.78
N ILE A 122 10.88 6.60 -4.79
CA ILE A 122 10.55 6.81 -3.38
C ILE A 122 11.59 7.75 -2.77
N ASP A 123 11.08 8.84 -2.20
CA ASP A 123 11.85 9.77 -1.38
C ASP A 123 11.49 9.57 0.10
N LEU A 124 12.43 9.90 0.99
CA LEU A 124 12.27 9.95 2.43
C LEU A 124 12.28 11.39 2.90
N ILE A 125 11.35 11.74 3.79
CA ILE A 125 11.37 12.95 4.59
C ILE A 125 11.48 12.55 6.06
N GLU A 126 12.39 13.17 6.79
CA GLU A 126 12.60 12.91 8.20
C GLU A 126 12.23 14.13 9.04
N ALA A 127 11.66 13.88 10.22
CA ALA A 127 11.41 14.91 11.21
C ALA A 127 11.46 14.35 12.63
N GLY A 128 11.71 15.21 13.62
CA GLY A 128 11.54 14.85 15.03
C GLY A 128 10.07 14.61 15.36
N GLU A 129 9.22 15.53 14.89
CA GLU A 129 7.76 15.48 14.97
C GLU A 129 7.12 15.58 13.58
N LEU A 130 5.97 14.93 13.38
CA LEU A 130 5.27 14.95 12.08
C LEU A 130 4.79 16.35 11.66
N SER A 131 4.54 17.25 12.62
CA SER A 131 4.17 18.65 12.34
C SER A 131 5.35 19.51 11.86
N GLU A 132 6.59 19.03 12.01
CA GLU A 132 7.82 19.73 11.62
C GLU A 132 8.37 19.25 10.26
N ILE A 133 7.62 18.39 9.55
CA ILE A 133 8.01 17.89 8.22
C ILE A 133 8.24 19.08 7.26
N SER A 134 9.39 19.05 6.59
CA SER A 134 9.72 19.98 5.52
C SER A 134 9.92 19.24 4.21
N THR A 135 9.09 19.51 3.21
CA THR A 135 9.21 18.89 1.88
C THR A 135 10.57 19.15 1.22
N GLN A 136 11.25 20.25 1.60
CA GLN A 136 12.57 20.60 1.09
C GLN A 136 13.69 19.70 1.62
N SER A 137 13.51 19.01 2.76
CA SER A 137 14.52 18.10 3.31
C SER A 137 14.48 16.71 2.68
N ARG A 138 13.54 16.45 1.76
CA ARG A 138 13.37 15.14 1.14
C ARG A 138 14.62 14.67 0.39
N ARG A 139 14.88 13.37 0.44
CA ARG A 139 15.97 12.72 -0.30
C ARG A 139 15.48 11.46 -0.98
N THR A 140 15.96 11.18 -2.19
CA THR A 140 15.69 9.89 -2.84
C THR A 140 16.39 8.77 -2.10
N VAL A 141 15.65 7.70 -1.82
CA VAL A 141 16.17 6.50 -1.13
C VAL A 141 16.03 5.25 -2.01
N LEU A 142 15.09 5.25 -2.96
CA LEU A 142 14.99 4.23 -4.00
C LEU A 142 14.73 4.89 -5.35
N SER A 143 15.76 4.97 -6.17
CA SER A 143 15.67 5.38 -7.57
C SER A 143 15.55 4.14 -8.46
N PRO A 144 14.52 4.00 -9.31
CA PRO A 144 14.35 2.78 -10.11
C PRO A 144 15.51 2.55 -11.09
N GLY A 145 16.17 3.62 -11.55
CA GLY A 145 17.30 3.54 -12.47
C GLY A 145 18.53 2.84 -11.89
N GLU A 146 18.72 2.87 -10.56
CA GLU A 146 19.82 2.14 -9.90
C GLU A 146 19.67 0.62 -10.02
N PHE A 147 18.43 0.16 -10.22
CA PHE A 147 18.08 -1.26 -10.35
C PHE A 147 17.71 -1.66 -11.78
N GLY A 148 17.92 -0.77 -12.75
CA GLY A 148 17.53 -1.02 -14.16
C GLY A 148 16.02 -1.10 -14.38
N LEU A 149 15.22 -0.51 -13.47
CA LEU A 149 13.76 -0.49 -13.55
C LEU A 149 13.25 0.85 -14.12
N PRO A 150 12.10 0.85 -14.82
CA PRO A 150 11.43 2.06 -15.25
C PRO A 150 10.71 2.81 -14.11
N TRP A 151 10.30 2.11 -13.05
CA TRP A 151 9.58 2.70 -11.92
C TRP A 151 9.67 1.85 -10.65
N ILE A 152 9.58 2.51 -9.49
CA ILE A 152 9.40 1.95 -8.15
C ILE A 152 8.33 2.80 -7.45
N LYS A 153 7.31 2.18 -6.83
CA LYS A 153 6.14 2.88 -6.25
C LYS A 153 5.63 2.25 -4.96
N ASP A 154 4.64 2.90 -4.35
CA ASP A 154 3.76 2.37 -3.32
C ASP A 154 4.48 1.81 -2.08
N PRO A 155 5.38 2.59 -1.42
CA PRO A 155 6.15 2.11 -0.28
C PRO A 155 5.22 1.62 0.83
N TYR A 156 5.49 0.42 1.34
CA TYR A 156 4.99 -0.09 2.60
C TYR A 156 6.19 -0.43 3.47
N VAL A 157 6.16 -0.05 4.74
CA VAL A 157 7.28 -0.23 5.66
C VAL A 157 6.83 -1.12 6.81
N HIS A 158 7.60 -2.15 7.08
CA HIS A 158 7.48 -3.02 8.23
C HIS A 158 8.77 -2.92 9.06
N LEU A 159 8.66 -2.66 10.36
CA LEU A 159 9.81 -2.59 11.25
C LEU A 159 10.08 -4.00 11.80
N VAL A 160 11.29 -4.52 11.57
CA VAL A 160 11.69 -5.87 11.99
C VAL A 160 12.94 -5.76 12.86
N GLY A 161 12.75 -5.79 14.18
CA GLY A 161 13.85 -5.48 15.11
C GLY A 161 14.38 -4.06 14.87
N ASP A 162 15.68 -3.95 14.63
CA ASP A 162 16.36 -2.68 14.33
C ASP A 162 16.47 -2.38 12.81
N GLU A 163 15.77 -3.15 11.97
CA GLU A 163 15.77 -2.99 10.51
C GLU A 163 14.46 -2.40 10.00
N ILE A 164 14.57 -1.63 8.91
CA ILE A 164 13.46 -1.19 8.08
C ILE A 164 13.35 -2.14 6.89
N TRP A 165 12.22 -2.81 6.78
CA TRP A 165 11.85 -3.61 5.62
C TRP A 165 10.84 -2.80 4.78
N LEU A 166 11.28 -2.32 3.62
CA LEU A 166 10.48 -1.52 2.70
C LEU A 166 10.04 -2.38 1.51
N TYR A 167 8.75 -2.62 1.40
CA TYR A 167 8.11 -3.25 0.26
C TYR A 167 7.65 -2.20 -0.74
N ALA A 168 7.90 -2.43 -2.03
CA ALA A 168 7.52 -1.50 -3.09
C ALA A 168 7.02 -2.25 -4.32
N ALA A 169 6.08 -1.62 -5.03
CA ALA A 169 5.64 -2.11 -6.33
C ALA A 169 6.69 -1.78 -7.42
N VAL A 170 6.95 -2.73 -8.30
CA VAL A 170 7.83 -2.64 -9.48
C VAL A 170 7.20 -3.36 -10.66
N PRO A 171 7.71 -3.19 -11.89
CA PRO A 171 7.33 -4.07 -12.98
C PRO A 171 7.63 -5.52 -12.64
N SER A 172 6.81 -6.43 -13.18
CA SER A 172 7.12 -7.85 -13.18
C SER A 172 8.53 -8.11 -13.75
N ARG A 173 9.22 -9.13 -13.21
CA ARG A 173 10.57 -9.48 -13.66
C ARG A 173 10.56 -10.01 -15.09
N SER A 174 9.52 -10.75 -15.44
CA SER A 174 9.39 -11.41 -16.74
C SER A 174 8.52 -10.60 -17.69
N GLY A 175 9.00 -10.43 -18.93
CA GLY A 175 8.23 -9.79 -19.99
C GLY A 175 7.09 -10.67 -20.54
N PRO A 176 6.41 -10.19 -21.60
CA PRO A 176 5.36 -10.95 -22.29
C PRO A 176 5.84 -12.32 -22.77
N LEU A 177 5.04 -13.37 -22.52
CA LEU A 177 5.29 -14.71 -23.07
C LEU A 177 5.07 -14.69 -24.59
N ARG A 178 5.97 -15.34 -25.33
CA ARG A 178 5.90 -15.47 -26.80
C ARG A 178 5.85 -16.93 -27.21
N ASP A 179 4.87 -17.28 -28.04
CA ASP A 179 4.75 -18.57 -28.71
C ASP A 179 4.75 -18.36 -30.23
N GLY A 180 5.92 -18.48 -30.85
CA GLY A 180 6.15 -18.08 -32.23
C GLY A 180 5.80 -16.61 -32.47
N ASN A 181 4.76 -16.36 -33.27
CA ASN A 181 4.26 -15.02 -33.57
C ASN A 181 3.14 -14.55 -32.63
N ILE A 182 2.74 -15.36 -31.66
CA ILE A 182 1.72 -15.02 -30.66
C ILE A 182 2.41 -14.40 -29.46
N VAL A 183 1.93 -13.24 -29.01
CA VAL A 183 2.40 -12.56 -27.80
C VAL A 183 1.26 -12.50 -26.81
N HIS A 184 1.45 -13.11 -25.64
CA HIS A 184 0.48 -13.07 -24.56
C HIS A 184 0.75 -11.85 -23.69
N ALA A 185 -0.30 -11.28 -23.09
CA ALA A 185 -0.09 -10.24 -22.09
C ALA A 185 0.87 -10.75 -20.99
N ALA A 186 1.66 -9.85 -20.39
CA ALA A 186 2.56 -10.17 -19.29
C ALA A 186 1.89 -9.94 -17.93
N ALA A 187 2.50 -10.43 -16.85
CA ALA A 187 2.28 -9.81 -15.55
C ALA A 187 2.73 -8.34 -15.61
N LEU A 188 2.06 -7.45 -14.89
CA LEU A 188 2.32 -6.02 -14.88
C LEU A 188 3.15 -5.64 -13.66
N ASP A 189 2.67 -6.00 -12.47
CA ASP A 189 3.25 -5.55 -11.21
C ASP A 189 3.73 -6.73 -10.36
N ALA A 190 4.86 -6.51 -9.69
CA ALA A 190 5.39 -7.35 -8.62
C ALA A 190 5.74 -6.49 -7.40
N THR A 191 5.94 -7.14 -6.26
CA THR A 191 6.47 -6.51 -5.05
C THR A 191 7.93 -6.91 -4.86
N VAL A 192 8.77 -5.92 -4.59
CA VAL A 192 10.13 -6.09 -4.09
C VAL A 192 10.25 -5.69 -2.63
N LEU A 193 11.20 -6.28 -1.93
CA LEU A 193 11.67 -5.92 -0.60
C LEU A 193 13.04 -5.25 -0.70
N ALA A 194 13.21 -4.15 0.00
CA ALA A 194 14.48 -3.49 0.27
C ALA A 194 14.68 -3.42 1.79
N VAL A 195 15.85 -3.80 2.28
CA VAL A 195 16.17 -3.81 3.73
C VAL A 195 17.23 -2.77 4.04
N SER A 196 17.07 -2.06 5.17
CA SER A 196 18.01 -1.02 5.60
C SER A 196 18.07 -0.91 7.12
N ASP A 197 19.27 -0.72 7.66
CA ASP A 197 19.53 -0.50 9.11
C ASP A 197 19.28 0.96 9.54
N ASP A 198 19.24 1.87 8.56
CA ASP A 198 19.10 3.31 8.79
C ASP A 198 17.89 3.93 8.07
N GLY A 199 17.22 3.18 7.20
CA GLY A 199 16.08 3.63 6.42
C GLY A 199 16.42 4.63 5.30
N ARG A 200 17.69 4.94 5.08
CA ARG A 200 18.19 5.99 4.17
C ARG A 200 18.95 5.41 2.99
N TYR A 201 19.63 4.28 3.20
CA TYR A 201 20.35 3.57 2.17
C TYR A 201 19.85 2.13 2.04
N PHE A 202 19.47 1.76 0.83
CA PHE A 202 18.99 0.43 0.47
C PHE A 202 19.90 -0.12 -0.63
N PRO A 203 20.85 -1.03 -0.31
CA PRO A 203 21.86 -1.49 -1.28
C PRO A 203 21.30 -2.39 -2.38
N SER A 204 20.13 -3.00 -2.16
CA SER A 204 19.54 -3.97 -3.07
C SER A 204 18.02 -4.04 -2.92
N ILE A 205 17.36 -4.56 -3.94
CA ILE A 205 15.96 -4.97 -3.92
C ILE A 205 15.85 -6.47 -4.25
N GLU A 206 14.91 -7.17 -3.61
CA GLU A 206 14.62 -8.58 -3.83
C GLU A 206 13.15 -8.72 -4.25
N TYR A 207 12.85 -9.39 -5.37
CA TYR A 207 11.45 -9.69 -5.70
C TYR A 207 10.93 -10.77 -4.77
N VAL A 208 9.86 -10.46 -4.03
CA VAL A 208 9.29 -11.33 -3.00
C VAL A 208 7.87 -11.81 -3.34
N PHE A 209 7.17 -11.11 -4.23
CA PHE A 209 5.81 -11.47 -4.61
C PHE A 209 5.49 -11.08 -6.05
N GLU A 210 5.27 -12.07 -6.92
CA GLU A 210 5.03 -11.87 -8.36
C GLU A 210 3.69 -12.46 -8.77
N ALA A 211 2.96 -11.77 -9.65
CA ALA A 211 1.69 -12.28 -10.18
C ALA A 211 1.92 -13.55 -11.02
N PRO A 212 0.99 -14.52 -11.02
CA PRO A 212 1.19 -15.81 -11.70
C PRO A 212 1.19 -15.73 -13.24
N ALA A 213 0.90 -14.56 -13.83
CA ALA A 213 0.86 -14.32 -15.27
C ALA A 213 -0.20 -15.15 -16.02
N ASP A 214 -1.28 -15.52 -15.33
CA ASP A 214 -2.42 -16.24 -15.87
C ASP A 214 -3.68 -15.36 -15.98
N ASP A 215 -4.85 -15.98 -16.12
CA ASP A 215 -6.14 -15.32 -16.27
C ASP A 215 -6.96 -15.30 -14.96
N SER A 216 -6.33 -15.60 -13.82
CA SER A 216 -6.95 -15.46 -12.51
C SER A 216 -7.21 -14.00 -12.18
N TRP A 217 -8.05 -13.75 -11.16
CA TRP A 217 -8.40 -12.39 -10.74
C TRP A 217 -7.19 -11.54 -10.33
N HIS A 218 -6.07 -12.18 -9.95
CA HIS A 218 -4.81 -11.56 -9.54
C HIS A 218 -3.66 -11.89 -10.51
N GLY A 219 -3.97 -12.35 -11.74
CA GLY A 219 -3.01 -12.88 -12.69
C GLY A 219 -1.94 -11.87 -13.16
N ARG A 220 -2.20 -10.57 -13.01
CA ARG A 220 -1.35 -9.50 -13.57
C ARG A 220 -0.74 -8.57 -12.54
N ARG A 221 -1.25 -8.52 -11.32
CA ARG A 221 -0.76 -7.58 -10.30
C ARG A 221 -0.57 -8.29 -8.98
N ALA A 222 0.52 -7.96 -8.32
CA ALA A 222 0.90 -8.53 -7.03
C ALA A 222 1.57 -7.43 -6.19
N ARG A 223 0.75 -6.54 -5.63
CA ARG A 223 1.22 -5.41 -4.80
C ARG A 223 0.88 -5.68 -3.33
N ILE A 224 1.88 -5.99 -2.51
CA ILE A 224 1.67 -6.07 -1.05
C ILE A 224 1.49 -4.65 -0.52
N ASN A 225 0.38 -4.43 0.18
CA ASN A 225 0.00 -3.13 0.72
C ASN A 225 0.33 -3.00 2.20
N SER A 226 0.22 -4.10 2.95
CA SER A 226 0.59 -4.18 4.36
C SER A 226 0.73 -5.64 4.81
N MET A 227 1.28 -5.84 6.01
CA MET A 227 1.25 -7.12 6.72
C MET A 227 1.19 -6.93 8.23
N ILE A 228 0.71 -7.95 8.92
CA ILE A 228 0.74 -8.07 10.38
C ILE A 228 1.35 -9.41 10.78
N THR A 229 1.92 -9.46 11.98
CA THR A 229 2.28 -10.74 12.59
C THR A 229 1.02 -11.58 12.80
N TRP A 230 1.07 -12.82 12.33
CA TRP A 230 -0.06 -13.73 12.34
C TRP A 230 0.43 -15.17 12.54
N GLU A 231 -0.03 -15.82 13.61
CA GLU A 231 0.47 -17.12 14.04
C GLU A 231 2.02 -17.11 14.14
N ASP A 232 2.70 -18.08 13.54
CA ASP A 232 4.17 -18.19 13.52
C ASP A 232 4.83 -17.45 12.34
N GLY A 233 4.11 -16.53 11.69
CA GLY A 233 4.61 -15.77 10.55
C GLY A 233 3.85 -14.47 10.33
N PHE A 234 3.46 -14.23 9.08
CA PHE A 234 2.82 -13.00 8.63
C PHE A 234 1.59 -13.30 7.79
N LEU A 235 0.58 -12.46 7.96
CA LEU A 235 -0.52 -12.30 7.02
C LEU A 235 -0.34 -10.98 6.28
N ALA A 236 -0.28 -11.05 4.95
CA ALA A 236 -0.14 -9.90 4.07
C ALA A 236 -1.43 -9.64 3.29
N MET A 237 -1.74 -8.37 3.13
CA MET A 237 -2.83 -7.87 2.30
C MET A 237 -2.23 -7.36 1.00
N PHE A 238 -2.80 -7.77 -0.12
CA PHE A 238 -2.29 -7.40 -1.43
C PHE A 238 -3.40 -7.00 -2.40
N ASP A 239 -3.06 -6.16 -3.37
CA ASP A 239 -3.93 -5.86 -4.51
C ASP A 239 -3.57 -6.74 -5.71
N GLY A 240 -4.59 -7.38 -6.27
CA GLY A 240 -4.53 -8.16 -7.49
C GLY A 240 -5.39 -7.58 -8.61
N GLY A 241 -5.00 -7.86 -9.85
CA GLY A 241 -5.76 -7.51 -11.04
C GLY A 241 -5.56 -8.58 -12.12
N ARG A 242 -6.60 -8.83 -12.91
CA ARG A 242 -6.65 -9.81 -13.99
C ARG A 242 -6.13 -9.24 -15.32
N THR A 243 -6.24 -7.93 -15.49
CA THR A 243 -5.88 -7.25 -16.74
C THR A 243 -5.22 -5.89 -16.47
N PHE A 244 -4.76 -5.25 -17.55
CA PHE A 244 -4.35 -3.84 -17.49
C PHE A 244 -5.51 -2.91 -17.14
N TYR A 245 -6.74 -3.26 -17.52
CA TYR A 245 -7.92 -2.41 -17.34
C TYR A 245 -8.41 -2.33 -15.90
N ASP A 246 -7.95 -3.22 -15.02
CA ASP A 246 -8.23 -3.15 -13.59
C ASP A 246 -7.37 -2.07 -12.90
N ASN A 247 -6.52 -1.34 -13.64
CA ASN A 247 -5.78 -0.22 -13.08
C ASN A 247 -6.75 0.82 -12.51
N TYR A 248 -6.55 1.20 -11.24
CA TYR A 248 -7.45 2.04 -10.42
C TYR A 248 -8.64 1.32 -9.78
N GLU A 249 -8.89 0.05 -10.13
CA GLU A 249 -9.99 -0.77 -9.59
C GLU A 249 -9.52 -2.19 -9.24
N GLU A 250 -8.27 -2.30 -8.73
CA GLU A 250 -7.70 -3.57 -8.27
C GLU A 250 -8.46 -4.16 -7.06
N HIS A 251 -8.32 -5.46 -6.82
CA HIS A 251 -9.07 -6.18 -5.77
C HIS A 251 -8.16 -6.64 -4.62
N ALA A 252 -8.70 -6.61 -3.39
CA ALA A 252 -8.00 -7.11 -2.20
C ALA A 252 -7.94 -8.63 -2.12
N GLY A 253 -6.76 -9.14 -1.77
CA GLY A 253 -6.51 -10.54 -1.42
C GLY A 253 -5.59 -10.68 -0.21
N LEU A 254 -5.43 -11.93 0.22
CA LEU A 254 -4.62 -12.32 1.37
C LEU A 254 -3.50 -13.28 0.96
N ALA A 255 -2.33 -13.14 1.57
CA ALA A 255 -1.23 -14.08 1.43
C ALA A 255 -0.59 -14.37 2.79
N MET A 256 -0.19 -15.62 3.01
CA MET A 256 0.56 -16.04 4.19
C MET A 256 2.05 -16.03 3.88
N SER A 257 2.89 -15.64 4.84
CA SER A 257 4.34 -15.73 4.73
C SER A 257 4.96 -16.22 6.03
N PRO A 258 5.89 -17.20 5.99
CA PRO A 258 6.60 -17.62 7.20
C PRO A 258 7.70 -16.64 7.61
N ASP A 259 8.19 -15.80 6.69
CA ASP A 259 9.44 -15.05 6.83
C ASP A 259 9.39 -13.60 6.34
N GLY A 260 8.25 -13.16 5.79
CA GLY A 260 8.08 -11.86 5.14
C GLY A 260 8.74 -11.76 3.76
N LYS A 261 9.29 -12.85 3.22
CA LYS A 261 10.02 -12.86 1.93
C LYS A 261 9.41 -13.82 0.92
N SER A 262 8.80 -14.89 1.42
CA SER A 262 8.13 -15.91 0.61
C SER A 262 6.63 -15.88 0.92
N PHE A 263 5.80 -15.59 -0.08
CA PHE A 263 4.36 -15.42 0.12
C PHE A 263 3.56 -16.49 -0.62
N ARG A 264 2.64 -17.14 0.10
CA ARG A 264 1.65 -18.06 -0.45
C ARG A 264 0.26 -17.41 -0.44
N ARG A 265 -0.32 -17.23 -1.63
CA ARG A 265 -1.66 -16.65 -1.80
C ARG A 265 -2.74 -17.53 -1.19
N LEU A 266 -3.81 -16.89 -0.74
CA LEU A 266 -5.13 -17.49 -0.58
C LEU A 266 -5.91 -17.27 -1.89
N GLU A 267 -6.69 -18.25 -2.33
CA GLU A 267 -7.16 -18.32 -3.72
C GLU A 267 -8.24 -17.29 -4.07
N ASP A 268 -9.14 -16.99 -3.14
CA ASP A 268 -10.27 -16.11 -3.38
C ASP A 268 -9.95 -14.62 -3.12
N ARG A 269 -10.72 -13.75 -3.77
CA ARG A 269 -10.81 -12.34 -3.37
C ARG A 269 -11.34 -12.29 -1.94
N TRP A 270 -10.78 -11.41 -1.12
CA TRP A 270 -11.10 -11.40 0.29
C TRP A 270 -12.31 -10.53 0.62
N ILE A 271 -12.27 -9.24 0.31
CA ILE A 271 -13.34 -8.27 0.59
C ILE A 271 -13.59 -7.38 -0.63
N THR A 272 -14.84 -6.95 -0.82
CA THR A 272 -15.27 -6.15 -1.97
C THR A 272 -16.37 -5.17 -1.59
N SER A 273 -16.47 -4.06 -2.32
CA SER A 273 -17.65 -3.18 -2.28
C SER A 273 -18.74 -3.72 -3.22
N PRO A 274 -20.04 -3.62 -2.89
CA PRO A 274 -21.12 -3.89 -3.83
C PRO A 274 -21.13 -2.93 -5.04
N HIS A 275 -20.36 -1.83 -4.99
CA HIS A 275 -20.28 -0.82 -6.04
C HIS A 275 -18.96 -0.87 -6.83
N GLY A 276 -18.00 -1.72 -6.45
CA GLY A 276 -16.70 -1.76 -7.09
C GLY A 276 -15.69 -2.57 -6.29
N CYS A 277 -14.52 -1.99 -6.03
CA CYS A 277 -13.44 -2.68 -5.33
C CYS A 277 -13.28 -2.26 -3.86
N VAL A 278 -12.53 -3.09 -3.15
CA VAL A 278 -11.77 -2.69 -1.96
C VAL A 278 -10.31 -2.95 -2.27
N ARG A 279 -9.45 -2.00 -1.95
CA ARG A 279 -8.03 -2.00 -2.32
C ARG A 279 -7.16 -1.26 -1.30
N TYR A 280 -5.83 -1.34 -1.47
CA TYR A 280 -4.85 -0.71 -0.59
C TYR A 280 -5.07 -1.01 0.91
N VAL A 281 -5.50 -2.24 1.22
CA VAL A 281 -5.80 -2.61 2.60
C VAL A 281 -4.53 -2.52 3.46
N CYS A 282 -4.57 -1.66 4.46
CA CYS A 282 -3.54 -1.39 5.45
C CYS A 282 -4.00 -1.89 6.82
N ALA A 283 -3.49 -3.03 7.27
CA ALA A 283 -3.77 -3.54 8.61
C ALA A 283 -2.76 -3.01 9.63
N VAL A 284 -3.27 -2.54 10.76
CA VAL A 284 -2.50 -2.04 11.89
C VAL A 284 -2.92 -2.80 13.13
N ARG A 285 -1.99 -3.53 13.73
CA ARG A 285 -2.23 -4.26 14.98
C ARG A 285 -1.87 -3.39 16.17
N VAL A 286 -2.79 -3.26 17.11
CA VAL A 286 -2.62 -2.55 18.38
C VAL A 286 -3.00 -3.47 19.55
N PRO A 287 -2.73 -3.12 20.82
CA PRO A 287 -3.17 -3.94 21.94
C PRO A 287 -4.70 -4.17 21.91
N GLY A 288 -5.11 -5.45 21.76
CA GLY A 288 -6.51 -5.88 21.80
C GLY A 288 -7.33 -5.63 20.53
N ALA A 289 -6.74 -5.11 19.44
CA ALA A 289 -7.46 -4.92 18.19
C ALA A 289 -6.57 -4.92 16.94
N ILE A 290 -7.21 -5.10 15.79
CA ILE A 290 -6.65 -4.85 14.46
C ILE A 290 -7.51 -3.82 13.75
N TYR A 291 -6.90 -2.76 13.26
CA TYR A 291 -7.55 -1.74 12.43
C TYR A 291 -7.23 -2.02 10.97
N MET A 292 -8.27 -2.23 10.17
CA MET A 292 -8.19 -2.46 8.73
C MET A 292 -8.58 -1.17 8.02
N TYR A 293 -7.60 -0.39 7.59
CA TYR A 293 -7.81 0.78 6.73
C TYR A 293 -7.83 0.35 5.27
N PHE A 294 -8.73 0.87 4.47
CA PHE A 294 -8.82 0.50 3.06
C PHE A 294 -9.56 1.56 2.26
N GLU A 295 -9.34 1.52 0.95
CA GLU A 295 -10.12 2.32 0.03
C GLU A 295 -11.34 1.53 -0.42
N TYR A 296 -12.47 2.22 -0.47
CA TYR A 296 -13.77 1.63 -0.70
C TYR A 296 -14.53 2.39 -1.79
N THR A 297 -14.90 1.71 -2.87
CA THR A 297 -15.75 2.29 -3.92
C THR A 297 -17.17 2.49 -3.39
N VAL A 298 -17.70 3.70 -3.45
CA VAL A 298 -19.10 4.00 -3.10
C VAL A 298 -20.02 3.98 -4.32
N GLU A 299 -21.33 4.14 -4.12
CA GLU A 299 -22.35 4.01 -5.17
C GLU A 299 -22.13 4.93 -6.38
N ASP A 300 -21.59 6.13 -6.17
CA ASP A 300 -21.29 7.04 -7.27
C ASP A 300 -19.96 6.76 -8.00
N GLY A 301 -19.20 5.76 -7.56
CA GLY A 301 -17.92 5.34 -8.14
C GLY A 301 -16.70 6.11 -7.62
N SER A 302 -16.86 7.05 -6.67
CA SER A 302 -15.72 7.62 -5.94
C SER A 302 -15.20 6.64 -4.87
N HIS A 303 -14.00 6.91 -4.35
CA HIS A 303 -13.35 6.05 -3.35
C HIS A 303 -13.13 6.81 -2.03
N GLU A 304 -13.69 6.27 -0.95
CA GLU A 304 -13.49 6.74 0.42
C GLU A 304 -12.35 5.97 1.10
N LEU A 305 -11.62 6.63 2.01
CA LEU A 305 -10.75 5.93 2.95
C LEU A 305 -11.60 5.55 4.17
N ARG A 306 -11.72 4.26 4.44
CA ARG A 306 -12.50 3.70 5.53
C ARG A 306 -11.64 2.88 6.48
N VAL A 307 -12.18 2.61 7.67
CA VAL A 307 -11.57 1.73 8.67
C VAL A 307 -12.59 0.77 9.27
N GLN A 308 -12.17 -0.48 9.43
CA GLN A 308 -12.85 -1.47 10.27
C GLN A 308 -11.95 -1.85 11.45
N ARG A 309 -12.45 -1.68 12.67
CA ARG A 309 -11.81 -2.19 13.89
C ARG A 309 -12.30 -3.62 14.15
N LEU A 310 -11.36 -4.52 14.41
CA LEU A 310 -11.60 -5.93 14.72
C LEU A 310 -11.02 -6.22 16.11
N ASP A 311 -11.85 -6.58 17.08
CA ASP A 311 -11.40 -6.96 18.42
C ASP A 311 -10.72 -8.34 18.40
N CYS A 312 -9.58 -8.47 19.10
CA CYS A 312 -8.79 -9.71 19.18
C CYS A 312 -8.34 -10.07 20.58
#